data_AF-U2W9X6-F1
#
_entry.id   AF-U2W9X6-F1
#
_cell.length_a   1.000
_cell.length_b   1.000
_cell.length_c   1.000
_cell.angle_alpha   90.00
_cell.angle_beta   90.00
_cell.angle_gamma   90.00
#
_symmetry.space_group_name_H-M   'P 1'
#
loop_
_entity.id
_entity.type
_entity.pdbx_description
1 polymer ?
#
loop_
_entity_poly.entity_id
_entity_poly.type
_entity_poly.pdbx_seq_one_letter_code
_entity_poly.pdbx_strand_id
1 'polypeptide(L)'
;MKTRNKLASVILTMALLIGTSLSAFASNLNGPFLFRDAALTKQYPQHAQACFRQVLTEEGEETTGLKVYVKDVTYFFITGRITSMTINGERREPDKNQVITFSAVDNDLISKDGAVKVSLELSYLGHKHDVRNVYLDVIN
;
A
#
# COMPACT_ATOMS: atom_id res chain seq x y z
N MET A 1 12.22 34.37 27.54
CA MET A 1 12.50 33.76 26.22
C MET A 1 13.02 32.32 26.41
N LYS A 2 12.14 31.33 26.72
CA LYS A 2 12.55 29.93 27.03
C LYS A 2 11.57 28.83 26.58
N THR A 3 10.51 29.17 25.84
CA THR A 3 9.45 28.24 25.43
C THR A 3 9.51 27.85 23.94
N ARG A 4 10.11 28.68 23.07
CA ARG A 4 10.20 28.40 21.62
C ARG A 4 11.15 27.25 21.27
N ASN A 5 12.23 27.07 22.05
CA ASN A 5 13.23 26.04 21.76
C ASN A 5 12.76 24.62 22.11
N LYS A 6 11.85 24.46 23.08
CA LYS A 6 11.31 23.15 23.47
C LYS A 6 10.32 22.60 22.45
N LEU A 7 9.49 23.45 21.85
CA LEU A 7 8.56 23.04 20.80
C LEU A 7 9.31 22.63 19.52
N ALA A 8 10.31 23.41 19.11
CA ALA A 8 11.15 23.06 17.98
C ALA A 8 11.93 21.76 18.22
N SER A 9 12.45 21.51 19.42
CA SER A 9 13.14 20.25 19.73
C SER A 9 12.18 19.06 19.75
N VAL A 10 10.96 19.21 20.27
CA VAL A 10 9.94 18.13 20.24
C VAL A 10 9.51 17.82 18.82
N ILE A 11 9.31 18.83 17.96
CA ILE A 11 8.96 18.65 16.55
C ILE A 11 10.12 18.01 15.78
N LEU A 12 11.37 18.43 16.03
CA LEU A 12 12.55 17.85 15.40
C LEU A 12 12.78 16.41 15.85
N THR A 13 12.58 16.10 17.14
CA THR A 13 12.67 14.73 17.67
C THR A 13 11.53 13.86 17.16
N MET A 14 10.32 14.38 17.00
CA MET A 14 9.20 13.69 16.35
C MET A 14 9.49 13.44 14.86
N ALA A 15 10.04 14.42 14.13
CA ALA A 15 10.44 14.25 12.73
C ALA A 15 11.61 13.27 12.56
N LEU A 16 12.57 13.25 13.50
CA LEU A 16 13.66 12.27 13.59
C LEU A 16 13.16 10.89 14.02
N LEU A 17 12.14 10.79 14.88
CA LEU A 17 11.47 9.53 15.23
C LEU A 17 10.60 9.03 14.08
N ILE A 18 9.97 9.91 13.31
CA ILE A 18 9.28 9.59 12.06
C ILE A 18 10.30 9.12 11.03
N GLY A 19 11.46 9.79 10.90
CA GLY A 19 12.55 9.40 10.00
C GLY A 19 13.23 8.07 10.36
N THR A 20 13.48 7.83 11.65
CA THR A 20 14.12 6.59 12.14
C THR A 20 13.13 5.43 12.20
N SER A 21 11.85 5.69 12.48
CA SER A 21 10.81 4.67 12.33
C SER A 21 10.59 4.25 10.89
N LEU A 22 10.55 5.21 9.95
CA LEU A 22 10.53 4.94 8.51
C LEU A 22 11.69 4.04 8.07
N SER A 23 12.86 4.13 8.72
CA SER A 23 14.01 3.25 8.46
C SER A 23 13.94 1.88 9.17
N ALA A 24 13.25 1.77 10.31
CA ALA A 24 13.04 0.50 11.01
C ALA A 24 11.91 -0.35 10.38
N PHE A 25 11.01 0.28 9.62
CA PHE A 25 10.05 -0.38 8.73
C PHE A 25 10.72 -1.12 7.56
N ALA A 26 12.01 -0.88 7.34
CA ALA A 26 12.72 -1.48 6.22
C ALA A 26 13.14 -2.94 6.42
N SER A 27 13.11 -3.42 7.65
CA SER A 27 13.84 -4.64 8.01
C SER A 27 12.99 -5.89 8.19
N ASN A 28 11.64 -5.84 8.12
CA ASN A 28 10.88 -7.01 8.57
C ASN A 28 9.57 -7.40 7.88
N LEU A 29 9.23 -6.90 6.68
CA LEU A 29 8.19 -7.48 5.83
C LEU A 29 8.41 -7.06 4.37
N ASN A 30 9.11 -7.90 3.61
CA ASN A 30 9.29 -7.69 2.18
C ASN A 30 8.16 -8.37 1.42
N GLY A 31 7.40 -7.55 0.70
CA GLY A 31 6.56 -7.97 -0.40
C GLY A 31 6.68 -6.91 -1.48
N PRO A 32 7.38 -7.16 -2.61
CA PRO A 32 7.63 -6.16 -3.64
C PRO A 32 6.38 -5.98 -4.50
N PHE A 33 5.24 -5.65 -3.90
CA PHE A 33 3.96 -5.72 -4.61
C PHE A 33 3.58 -4.42 -5.31
N LEU A 34 4.06 -3.26 -4.83
CA LEU A 34 3.69 -1.96 -5.41
C LEU A 34 4.84 -1.27 -6.12
N PHE A 35 4.55 -0.76 -7.31
CA PHE A 35 5.48 -0.08 -8.20
C PHE A 35 4.91 1.23 -8.73
N ARG A 36 5.81 2.12 -9.15
CA ARG A 36 5.50 3.40 -9.79
C ARG A 36 5.30 3.28 -11.30
N ASP A 37 5.75 2.17 -11.89
CA ASP A 37 5.67 1.89 -13.32
C ASP A 37 5.18 0.46 -13.59
N ALA A 38 4.59 0.27 -14.77
CA ALA A 38 4.01 -0.99 -15.22
C ALA A 38 5.05 -2.08 -15.55
N ALA A 39 6.32 -1.69 -15.71
CA ALA A 39 7.43 -2.60 -15.99
C ALA A 39 8.07 -3.15 -14.69
N LEU A 40 7.48 -2.81 -13.53
CA LEU A 40 7.93 -3.25 -12.21
C LEU A 40 9.40 -2.88 -11.91
N THR A 41 9.89 -1.76 -12.47
CA THR A 41 11.30 -1.37 -12.33
C THR A 41 11.55 -0.40 -11.17
N LYS A 42 10.54 0.35 -10.75
CA LYS A 42 10.64 1.36 -9.68
C LYS A 42 9.64 1.07 -8.57
N GLN A 43 10.14 0.48 -7.50
CA GLN A 43 9.35 0.18 -6.32
C GLN A 43 8.74 1.43 -5.66
N TYR A 44 7.53 1.27 -5.13
CA TYR A 44 6.88 2.27 -4.31
C TYR A 44 7.57 2.33 -2.92
N PRO A 45 7.51 3.45 -2.17
CA PRO A 45 8.19 3.54 -0.87
C PRO A 45 7.81 2.39 0.09
N GLN A 46 8.80 1.84 0.79
CA GLN A 46 8.66 0.61 1.57
C GLN A 46 7.58 0.65 2.67
N HIS A 47 7.36 1.82 3.27
CA HIS A 47 6.29 2.01 4.25
C HIS A 47 4.89 1.78 3.68
N ALA A 48 4.67 2.07 2.40
CA ALA A 48 3.41 1.79 1.73
C ALA A 48 3.30 0.31 1.32
N GLN A 49 4.41 -0.34 0.99
CA GLN A 49 4.45 -1.78 0.73
C GLN A 49 4.14 -2.60 1.99
N ALA A 50 4.51 -2.10 3.18
CA ALA A 50 4.26 -2.78 4.45
C ALA A 50 2.77 -3.05 4.76
N CYS A 51 1.84 -2.34 4.12
CA CYS A 51 0.39 -2.57 4.26
C CYS A 51 -0.12 -3.76 3.43
N PHE A 52 0.70 -4.31 2.53
CA PHE A 52 0.40 -5.49 1.73
C PHE A 52 1.05 -6.72 2.39
N ARG A 53 0.27 -7.78 2.51
CA ARG A 53 0.75 -9.07 3.05
C ARG A 53 1.05 -10.05 1.93
N GLN A 54 0.14 -10.13 0.95
CA GLN A 54 0.20 -11.13 -0.11
C GLN A 54 -0.76 -10.74 -1.23
N VAL A 55 -0.42 -11.12 -2.45
CA VAL A 55 -1.34 -11.12 -3.58
C VAL A 55 -1.50 -12.58 -4.03
N LEU A 56 -2.73 -13.02 -4.28
CA LEU A 56 -3.02 -14.31 -4.88
C LEU A 56 -3.85 -14.09 -6.13
N THR A 57 -3.48 -14.81 -7.18
CA THR A 57 -4.20 -14.83 -8.45
C THR A 57 -4.73 -16.23 -8.76
N GLU A 58 -5.89 -16.24 -9.41
CA GLU A 58 -6.54 -17.44 -9.91
C GLU A 58 -6.78 -17.21 -11.41
N GLU A 59 -5.93 -17.79 -12.24
CA GLU A 59 -5.95 -17.62 -13.69
C GLU A 59 -7.24 -18.20 -14.29
N GLY A 60 -7.84 -17.44 -15.20
CA GLY A 60 -8.93 -17.87 -16.07
C GLY A 60 -8.65 -17.47 -17.52
N GLU A 61 -9.45 -17.98 -18.46
CA GLU A 61 -9.22 -17.78 -19.90
C GLU A 61 -9.22 -16.30 -20.31
N GLU A 62 -10.25 -15.54 -19.92
CA GLU A 62 -10.40 -14.12 -20.29
C GLU A 62 -10.21 -13.17 -19.08
N THR A 63 -10.32 -13.68 -17.87
CA THR A 63 -10.25 -12.90 -16.64
C THR A 63 -9.49 -13.62 -15.55
N THR A 64 -8.79 -12.88 -14.71
CA THR A 64 -8.06 -13.38 -13.55
C THR A 64 -8.75 -12.96 -12.26
N GLY A 65 -8.98 -13.91 -11.37
CA GLY A 65 -9.42 -13.63 -9.99
C GLY A 65 -8.25 -13.11 -9.17
N LEU A 66 -8.44 -12.02 -8.42
CA LEU A 66 -7.41 -11.39 -7.60
C LEU A 66 -7.85 -11.30 -6.13
N LYS A 67 -7.01 -11.80 -5.23
CA LYS A 67 -7.16 -11.65 -3.78
C LYS A 67 -5.95 -10.94 -3.21
N VAL A 68 -6.15 -9.71 -2.75
CA VAL A 68 -5.10 -8.91 -2.13
C VAL A 68 -5.28 -8.94 -0.62
N TYR A 69 -4.34 -9.56 0.07
CA TYR A 69 -4.28 -9.56 1.52
C TYR A 69 -3.57 -8.30 1.99
N VAL A 70 -4.28 -7.48 2.75
CA VAL A 70 -3.75 -6.27 3.36
C VAL A 70 -3.65 -6.46 4.87
N LYS A 71 -3.00 -5.51 5.54
CA LYS A 71 -2.97 -5.46 6.99
C LYS A 71 -2.82 -4.02 7.47
N ASP A 72 -3.34 -3.78 8.66
CA ASP A 72 -3.07 -2.54 9.38
C ASP A 72 -1.62 -2.55 9.88
N VAL A 73 -0.94 -1.43 9.67
CA VAL A 73 0.42 -1.21 10.19
C VAL A 73 0.35 -0.13 11.23
N THR A 74 0.53 -0.52 12.50
CA THR A 74 0.55 0.42 13.63
C THR A 74 1.98 0.66 14.07
N TYR A 75 2.33 1.93 14.23
CA TYR A 75 3.58 2.35 14.80
C TYR A 75 3.38 3.45 15.82
N PHE A 76 3.91 3.26 17.03
CA PHE A 76 3.57 4.08 18.18
C PHE A 76 2.04 4.19 18.34
N PHE A 77 1.47 5.35 17.98
CA PHE A 77 0.05 5.71 18.09
C PHE A 77 -0.60 5.92 16.72
N ILE A 78 0.12 5.57 15.66
CA ILE A 78 -0.24 5.88 14.28
C ILE A 78 -0.54 4.57 13.56
N THR A 79 -1.78 4.39 13.12
CA THR A 79 -2.18 3.24 12.32
C THR A 79 -2.38 3.68 10.86
N GLY A 80 -1.62 3.05 9.96
CA GLY A 80 -1.85 3.09 8.52
C GLY A 80 -2.73 1.92 8.09
N ARG A 81 -3.75 2.20 7.28
CA ARG A 81 -4.70 1.21 6.75
C ARG A 81 -4.96 1.45 5.28
N ILE A 82 -5.07 0.39 4.48
CA ILE A 82 -5.70 0.45 3.16
C ILE A 82 -7.20 0.32 3.37
N THR A 83 -7.96 1.37 3.06
CA THR A 83 -9.43 1.38 3.25
C THR A 83 -10.17 0.96 1.99
N SER A 84 -9.57 1.16 0.82
CA SER A 84 -10.10 0.62 -0.43
C SER A 84 -9.04 0.54 -1.51
N MET A 85 -9.29 -0.30 -2.51
CA MET A 85 -8.53 -0.40 -3.75
C MET A 85 -9.48 -0.27 -4.93
N THR A 86 -9.03 0.37 -6.01
CA THR A 86 -9.80 0.53 -7.25
C THR A 86 -8.99 0.00 -8.43
N ILE A 87 -9.61 -0.85 -9.23
CA ILE A 87 -9.06 -1.38 -10.50
C ILE A 87 -10.10 -1.08 -11.58
N ASN A 88 -9.70 -0.41 -12.66
CA ASN A 88 -10.59 -0.07 -13.78
C ASN A 88 -11.94 0.56 -13.38
N GLY A 89 -11.94 1.43 -12.36
CA GLY A 89 -13.15 2.08 -11.85
C GLY A 89 -13.97 1.24 -10.84
N GLU A 90 -13.67 -0.05 -10.69
CA GLU A 90 -14.28 -0.90 -9.68
C GLU A 90 -13.58 -0.72 -8.34
N ARG A 91 -14.28 -0.14 -7.35
CA ARG A 91 -13.76 0.08 -6.00
C ARG A 91 -14.18 -1.08 -5.08
N ARG A 92 -13.22 -1.66 -4.38
CA ARG A 92 -13.41 -2.72 -3.38
C ARG A 92 -12.77 -2.32 -2.06
N GLU A 93 -13.40 -2.72 -0.96
CA GLU A 93 -12.92 -2.49 0.40
C GLU A 93 -12.47 -3.83 1.00
N PRO A 94 -11.49 -3.83 1.92
CA PRO A 94 -11.09 -5.05 2.62
C PRO A 94 -12.25 -5.64 3.40
N ASP A 95 -12.40 -6.95 3.34
CA ASP A 95 -13.37 -7.68 4.14
C ASP A 95 -12.92 -7.80 5.63
N LYS A 96 -13.70 -8.56 6.42
CA LYS A 96 -13.37 -8.82 7.84
C LYS A 96 -12.03 -9.54 8.03
N ASN A 97 -11.54 -10.25 7.02
CA ASN A 97 -10.27 -10.98 7.02
C ASN A 97 -9.12 -10.15 6.42
N GLN A 98 -9.33 -8.85 6.16
CA GLN A 98 -8.36 -7.96 5.52
C GLN A 98 -8.01 -8.42 4.09
N VAL A 99 -8.99 -8.92 3.35
CA VAL A 99 -8.83 -9.34 1.95
C VAL A 99 -9.66 -8.44 1.05
N ILE A 100 -9.03 -7.90 0.02
CA ILE A 100 -9.70 -7.21 -1.07
C ILE A 100 -9.80 -8.19 -2.23
N THR A 101 -11.03 -8.52 -2.65
CA THR A 101 -11.26 -9.50 -3.72
C THR A 101 -11.83 -8.82 -4.95
N PHE A 102 -11.22 -9.09 -6.10
CA PHE A 102 -11.76 -8.82 -7.42
C PHE A 102 -11.98 -10.16 -8.10
N SER A 103 -13.23 -10.51 -8.37
CA SER A 103 -13.58 -11.85 -8.85
C SER A 103 -13.21 -12.08 -10.32
N ALA A 104 -13.14 -11.02 -11.12
CA ALA A 104 -12.85 -11.09 -12.54
C ALA A 104 -12.18 -9.79 -13.01
N VAL A 105 -10.85 -9.74 -12.91
CA VAL A 105 -10.05 -8.67 -13.53
C VAL A 105 -9.78 -9.07 -14.98
N ASP A 106 -10.15 -8.22 -15.91
CA ASP A 106 -9.86 -8.42 -17.34
C ASP A 106 -8.34 -8.56 -17.56
N ASN A 107 -7.94 -9.62 -18.26
CA ASN A 107 -6.53 -9.91 -18.53
C ASN A 107 -5.85 -8.78 -19.33
N ASP A 108 -6.60 -8.00 -20.12
CA ASP A 108 -6.08 -6.84 -20.86
C ASP A 108 -5.60 -5.69 -19.93
N LEU A 109 -6.02 -5.69 -18.68
CA LEU A 109 -5.58 -4.71 -17.67
C LEU A 109 -4.27 -5.12 -16.98
N ILE A 110 -3.86 -6.38 -17.15
CA ILE A 110 -2.61 -6.92 -16.60
C ILE A 110 -1.52 -6.70 -17.64
N SER A 111 -0.46 -5.96 -17.26
CA SER A 111 0.69 -5.79 -18.14
C SER A 111 1.38 -7.14 -18.40
N LYS A 112 2.18 -7.22 -19.46
CA LYS A 112 2.99 -8.41 -19.75
C LYS A 112 3.94 -8.79 -18.62
N ASP A 113 4.32 -7.80 -17.81
CA ASP A 113 5.18 -7.96 -16.65
C ASP A 113 4.39 -8.37 -15.38
N GLY A 114 3.07 -8.58 -15.49
CA GLY A 114 2.21 -8.96 -14.36
C GLY A 114 1.73 -7.80 -13.52
N ALA A 115 1.76 -6.58 -14.04
CA ALA A 115 1.41 -5.37 -13.30
C ALA A 115 -0.01 -4.90 -13.62
N VAL A 116 -0.85 -4.70 -12.61
CA VAL A 116 -2.18 -4.09 -12.75
C VAL A 116 -2.16 -2.67 -12.22
N LYS A 117 -2.69 -1.73 -12.98
CA LYS A 117 -2.82 -0.34 -12.51
C LYS A 117 -3.92 -0.23 -11.46
N VAL A 118 -3.58 0.26 -10.28
CA VAL A 118 -4.50 0.40 -9.14
C VAL A 118 -4.49 1.81 -8.57
N SER A 119 -5.58 2.15 -7.88
CA SER A 119 -5.64 3.30 -6.96
C SER A 119 -6.01 2.81 -5.57
N LEU A 120 -5.42 3.41 -4.54
CA LEU A 120 -5.58 3.02 -3.14
C LEU A 120 -6.09 4.21 -2.35
N GLU A 121 -7.08 3.98 -1.49
CA GLU A 121 -7.40 4.92 -0.42
C GLU A 121 -6.69 4.40 0.84
N LEU A 122 -5.87 5.27 1.43
CA LEU A 122 -5.14 5.02 2.66
C LEU A 122 -5.75 5.86 3.77
N SER A 123 -5.84 5.33 4.98
CA SER A 123 -6.16 6.09 6.19
C SER A 123 -4.93 6.15 7.08
N TYR A 124 -4.53 7.37 7.47
CA TYR A 124 -3.42 7.64 8.38
C TYR A 124 -3.84 8.71 9.38
N LEU A 125 -3.72 8.46 10.68
CA LEU A 125 -4.18 9.38 11.74
C LEU A 125 -5.66 9.82 11.60
N GLY A 126 -6.50 8.99 10.97
CA GLY A 126 -7.90 9.33 10.66
C GLY A 126 -8.09 10.21 9.42
N HIS A 127 -7.02 10.59 8.73
CA HIS A 127 -7.07 11.32 7.46
C HIS A 127 -6.97 10.34 6.28
N LYS A 128 -7.84 10.54 5.28
CA LYS A 128 -7.84 9.77 4.04
C LYS A 128 -6.87 10.37 3.03
N HIS A 129 -6.12 9.51 2.36
CA HIS A 129 -5.16 9.86 1.32
C HIS A 129 -5.34 8.95 0.12
N ASP A 130 -5.57 9.54 -1.05
CA ASP A 130 -5.67 8.81 -2.30
C ASP A 130 -4.28 8.67 -2.95
N VAL A 131 -3.86 7.43 -3.17
CA VAL A 131 -2.71 7.09 -4.00
C VAL A 131 -3.23 6.58 -5.33
N ARG A 132 -2.88 7.28 -6.41
CA ARG A 132 -3.34 6.94 -7.77
C ARG A 132 -2.16 6.63 -8.68
N ASN A 133 -2.44 5.89 -9.76
CA ASN A 133 -1.47 5.53 -10.78
C ASN A 133 -0.26 4.75 -10.23
N VAL A 134 -0.53 3.80 -9.34
CA VAL A 134 0.46 2.81 -8.91
C VAL A 134 0.15 1.47 -9.55
N TYR A 135 1.13 0.59 -9.57
CA TYR A 135 1.05 -0.71 -10.22
C TYR A 135 1.23 -1.81 -9.18
N LEU A 136 0.25 -2.70 -9.09
CA LEU A 136 0.27 -3.88 -8.24
C LEU A 136 0.79 -5.06 -9.06
N ASP A 137 1.83 -5.71 -8.58
CA ASP A 137 2.30 -6.99 -9.12
C ASP A 137 1.34 -8.10 -8.66
N VAL A 138 0.75 -8.80 -9.64
CA VAL A 138 -0.27 -9.83 -9.45
C VAL A 138 0.19 -11.23 -9.88
N ILE A 139 1.44 -11.39 -10.33
CA ILE A 139 1.98 -12.71 -10.75
C ILE A 139 2.97 -13.28 -9.72
N ASN A 140 3.39 -12.49 -8.72
CA ASN A 140 4.38 -12.87 -7.69
C ASN A 140 3.88 -13.85 -6.63
#